data_AF-A0A3R6MVG4-F1
#
_entry.id   AF-A0A3R6MVG4-F1
#
_cell.length_a   1.000
_cell.length_b   1.000
_cell.length_c   1.000
_cell.angle_alpha   90.00
_cell.angle_beta   90.00
_cell.angle_gamma   90.00
#
_symmetry.space_group_name_H-M   'P 1'
#
loop_
_entity.id
_entity.type
_entity.pdbx_description
1 polymer ?
#
loop_
_entity_poly.entity_id
_entity_poly.type
_entity_poly.pdbx_seq_one_letter_code
_entity_poly.pdbx_strand_id
1 'polypeptide(L)'
;MTYQKITIPLDHGNRNMKTVEEVFTSGLAESDLKPVLGEYLQYNGKFYSLTGERIPYMRDKSLDDRFFILPLFGIGKELERRTQPQKDTIYQVELPVGLPPKHYGALYEKFGHQWIHLRLSAASGGQTGSVSMRFP
;
A
#
# COMPACT_ATOMS: atom_id res chain seq x y z
N MET A 1 4.27 -9.69 21.19
CA MET A 1 3.70 -8.76 20.19
C MET A 1 4.31 -7.40 20.45
N THR A 2 5.14 -6.92 19.52
CA THR A 2 5.90 -5.67 19.68
C THR A 2 5.24 -4.58 18.86
N TYR A 3 5.08 -3.39 19.43
CA TYR A 3 4.53 -2.23 18.73
C TYR A 3 5.66 -1.29 18.32
N GLN A 4 5.67 -0.89 17.05
CA GLN A 4 6.63 0.10 16.54
C GLN A 4 5.90 1.20 15.80
N LYS A 5 6.20 2.46 16.14
CA LYS A 5 5.67 3.61 15.43
C LYS A 5 6.62 4.02 14.31
N ILE A 6 6.08 4.28 13.12
CA ILE A 6 6.87 4.74 11.98
C ILE A 6 6.08 5.76 11.17
N THR A 7 6.76 6.80 10.70
CA THR A 7 6.20 7.77 9.76
C THR A 7 6.66 7.43 8.34
N ILE A 8 5.72 7.29 7.43
CA ILE A 8 5.95 6.97 6.02
C ILE A 8 5.25 8.05 5.18
N PRO A 9 5.98 9.08 4.72
CA PRO A 9 5.43 10.06 3.80
C PRO A 9 5.13 9.43 2.42
N LEU A 10 4.00 9.76 1.83
CA LEU A 10 3.59 9.30 0.50
C LEU A 10 3.13 10.46 -0.40
N ASP A 11 3.55 10.45 -1.65
CA ASP A 11 3.00 11.32 -2.71
C ASP A 11 2.28 10.45 -3.75
N HIS A 12 0.95 10.54 -3.74
CA HIS A 12 0.07 9.77 -4.63
C HIS A 12 -0.15 10.53 -5.94
N GLY A 13 0.87 10.52 -6.77
CA GLY A 13 0.80 11.11 -8.10
C GLY A 13 -0.09 10.32 -9.05
N ASN A 14 -0.71 11.04 -9.98
CA ASN A 14 -1.56 10.45 -11.02
C ASN A 14 -0.84 9.43 -11.92
N ARG A 15 0.48 9.57 -12.09
CA ARG A 15 1.31 8.68 -12.92
C ARG A 15 2.14 7.73 -12.07
N ASN A 16 2.76 8.25 -11.01
CA ASN A 16 3.66 7.51 -10.14
C ASN A 16 3.28 7.76 -8.68
N MET A 17 3.39 6.71 -7.88
CA MET A 17 3.47 6.79 -6.43
C MET A 17 4.92 7.01 -6.02
N LYS A 18 5.14 7.85 -5.01
CA LYS A 18 6.46 8.09 -4.44
C LYS A 18 6.42 7.96 -2.93
N THR A 19 7.45 7.31 -2.42
CA THR A 19 7.80 7.20 -1.00
C THR A 19 9.19 7.82 -0.81
N VAL A 20 9.79 7.71 0.37
CA VAL A 20 11.16 8.20 0.59
C VAL A 20 12.16 7.31 -0.14
N GLU A 21 11.95 6.00 -0.11
CA GLU A 21 12.88 4.99 -0.63
C GLU A 21 12.55 4.50 -2.05
N GLU A 22 11.33 4.73 -2.54
CA GLU A 22 10.83 4.10 -3.77
C GLU A 22 9.94 5.01 -4.61
N VAL A 23 10.04 4.87 -5.94
CA VAL A 23 9.12 5.46 -6.92
C VAL A 23 8.61 4.37 -7.85
N PHE A 24 7.29 4.19 -7.94
CA PHE A 24 6.69 3.19 -8.82
C PHE A 24 5.50 3.75 -9.60
N THR A 25 5.25 3.16 -10.77
CA THR A 25 4.09 3.53 -11.60
C THR A 25 2.79 3.23 -10.85
N SER A 26 1.82 4.14 -10.95
CA SER A 26 0.46 3.97 -10.42
C SER A 26 -0.34 3.00 -11.31
N GLY A 27 0.19 1.79 -11.47
CA GLY A 27 -0.30 0.69 -12.30
C GLY A 27 -0.57 -0.53 -11.42
N LEU A 28 -1.74 -1.15 -11.57
CA LEU A 28 -2.17 -2.26 -10.73
C LEU A 28 -2.95 -3.30 -11.53
N ALA A 29 -2.64 -4.57 -11.30
CA ALA A 29 -3.44 -5.71 -11.73
C ALA A 29 -4.02 -6.42 -10.50
N GLU A 30 -5.31 -6.76 -10.54
CA GLU A 30 -5.99 -7.60 -9.54
C GLU A 30 -6.12 -9.03 -10.08
N SER A 31 -5.99 -10.02 -9.19
CA SER A 31 -6.19 -11.44 -9.48
C SER A 31 -6.80 -12.16 -8.28
N ASP A 32 -7.68 -13.12 -8.55
CA ASP A 32 -8.17 -14.08 -7.56
C ASP A 32 -7.13 -15.18 -7.26
N LEU A 33 -6.20 -15.40 -8.20
CA LEU A 33 -5.16 -16.40 -8.10
C LEU A 33 -3.86 -15.76 -7.63
N LYS A 34 -3.21 -16.41 -6.67
CA LYS A 34 -1.88 -16.02 -6.19
C LYS A 34 -0.90 -15.99 -7.37
N PRO A 35 -0.21 -14.85 -7.61
CA PRO A 35 0.80 -14.77 -8.65
C PRO A 35 1.93 -15.79 -8.44
N VAL A 36 2.37 -16.42 -9.53
CA VAL A 36 3.45 -17.42 -9.52
C VAL A 36 4.82 -16.77 -9.40
N LEU A 37 4.97 -15.57 -9.97
CA LEU A 37 6.22 -14.81 -10.02
C LEU A 37 5.97 -13.33 -9.71
N GLY A 38 7.00 -12.66 -9.22
CA GLY A 38 6.99 -11.22 -8.95
C GLY A 38 6.42 -10.85 -7.58
N GLU A 39 6.49 -9.56 -7.29
CA GLU A 39 5.95 -8.99 -6.07
C GLU A 39 4.41 -8.92 -6.13
N TYR A 40 3.78 -9.24 -5.01
CA TYR A 40 2.34 -9.10 -4.87
C TYR A 40 1.94 -8.68 -3.46
N LEU A 41 0.74 -8.12 -3.37
CA LEU A 41 0.09 -7.71 -2.14
C LEU A 41 -1.21 -8.49 -2.02
N GLN A 42 -1.41 -9.16 -0.88
CA GLN A 42 -2.69 -9.79 -0.58
C GLN A 42 -3.49 -8.86 0.33
N TYR A 43 -4.70 -8.50 -0.10
CA TYR A 43 -5.64 -7.69 0.67
C TYR A 43 -7.07 -8.17 0.43
N ASN A 44 -7.84 -8.34 1.49
CA ASN A 44 -9.24 -8.77 1.44
C ASN A 44 -9.51 -10.03 0.57
N GLY A 45 -8.60 -11.02 0.63
CA GLY A 45 -8.72 -12.26 -0.15
C GLY A 45 -8.30 -12.16 -1.62
N LYS A 46 -8.01 -10.95 -2.12
CA LYS A 46 -7.53 -10.69 -3.48
C LYS A 46 -6.01 -10.53 -3.51
N PHE A 47 -5.42 -10.77 -4.67
CA PHE A 47 -4.01 -10.54 -4.94
C PHE A 47 -3.84 -9.37 -5.91
N TYR A 48 -2.88 -8.51 -5.61
CA TYR A 48 -2.56 -7.34 -6.41
C TYR A 48 -1.09 -7.35 -6.79
N SER A 49 -0.76 -6.89 -8.00
CA SER A 49 0.62 -6.72 -8.46
C SER A 49 0.79 -5.36 -9.14
N LEU A 50 1.97 -4.76 -8.96
CA LEU A 50 2.33 -3.52 -9.64
C LEU A 50 2.60 -3.78 -11.12
N THR A 51 2.12 -2.89 -11.97
CA THR A 51 2.34 -2.95 -13.42
C THR A 51 3.06 -1.69 -13.91
N GLY A 52 3.78 -1.80 -15.03
CA GLY A 52 4.40 -0.66 -15.70
C GLY A 52 3.38 0.25 -16.42
N GLU A 53 2.14 -0.21 -16.56
CA GLU A 53 1.07 0.52 -17.23
C GLU A 53 0.23 1.30 -16.22
N ARG A 54 0.06 2.60 -16.46
CA ARG A 54 -0.76 3.45 -15.61
C ARG A 54 -2.22 2.98 -15.64
N ILE A 55 -2.88 2.98 -14.47
CA ILE A 55 -4.34 2.76 -14.40
C ILE A 55 -5.04 3.80 -15.30
N PRO A 56 -5.86 3.36 -16.29
CA PRO A 56 -6.60 4.27 -17.14
C PRO A 56 -7.47 5.23 -16.33
N TYR A 57 -7.62 6.47 -16.78
CA TYR A 57 -8.48 7.44 -16.11
C TYR A 57 -9.93 6.93 -16.13
N MET A 58 -10.48 6.64 -14.95
CA MET A 58 -11.91 6.32 -14.80
C MET A 58 -12.68 7.58 -14.40
N ARG A 59 -13.85 7.78 -15.04
CA ARG A 59 -14.71 8.96 -14.88
C ARG A 59 -15.42 8.99 -13.52
N ASP A 60 -15.71 7.81 -12.97
CA ASP A 60 -16.27 7.64 -11.63
C ASP A 60 -15.23 6.94 -10.73
N LYS A 61 -14.68 7.69 -9.78
CA LYS A 61 -13.53 7.27 -8.96
C LYS A 61 -13.93 6.81 -7.55
N SER A 62 -15.21 6.88 -7.22
CA SER A 62 -15.77 6.52 -5.91
C SER A 62 -15.68 5.00 -5.62
N LEU A 63 -15.46 4.18 -6.66
CA LEU A 63 -15.49 2.71 -6.61
C LEU A 63 -14.11 2.05 -6.71
N ASP A 64 -13.03 2.84 -6.84
CA ASP A 64 -11.76 2.27 -7.27
C ASP A 64 -10.83 1.97 -6.09
N ASP A 65 -11.00 0.78 -5.50
CA ASP A 65 -10.13 0.23 -4.46
C ASP A 65 -8.65 0.26 -4.86
N ARG A 66 -8.32 0.27 -6.17
CA ARG A 66 -6.93 0.28 -6.64
C ARG A 66 -6.16 1.52 -6.18
N PHE A 67 -6.83 2.67 -6.00
CA PHE A 67 -6.19 3.88 -5.42
C PHE A 67 -5.84 3.72 -3.94
N PHE A 68 -6.57 2.87 -3.22
CA PHE A 68 -6.29 2.51 -1.83
C PHE A 68 -5.20 1.44 -1.73
N ILE A 69 -5.15 0.49 -2.68
CA ILE A 69 -4.12 -0.56 -2.74
C ILE A 69 -2.71 0.01 -3.00
N LEU A 70 -2.57 1.04 -3.84
CA LEU A 70 -1.26 1.63 -4.18
C LEU A 70 -0.49 2.15 -2.94
N PRO A 71 -1.09 2.94 -2.02
CA PRO A 71 -0.46 3.28 -0.74
C PRO A 71 0.00 2.08 0.08
N LEU A 72 -0.75 0.97 0.08
CA LEU A 72 -0.35 -0.23 0.82
C LEU A 72 0.96 -0.83 0.28
N PHE A 73 1.16 -0.80 -1.05
CA PHE A 73 2.44 -1.17 -1.66
C PHE A 73 3.57 -0.25 -1.21
N GLY A 74 3.33 1.07 -1.18
CA GLY A 74 4.32 2.04 -0.71
C GLY A 74 4.74 1.78 0.74
N ILE A 75 3.76 1.54 1.62
CA ILE A 75 4.00 1.20 3.03
C ILE A 75 4.78 -0.11 3.15
N GLY A 76 4.37 -1.16 2.44
CA GLY A 76 5.05 -2.45 2.52
C GLY A 76 6.52 -2.36 2.07
N LYS A 77 6.79 -1.66 0.97
CA LYS A 77 8.16 -1.44 0.46
C LYS A 77 9.01 -0.61 1.42
N GLU A 78 8.45 0.45 2.01
CA GLU A 78 9.13 1.25 3.02
C GLU A 78 9.47 0.45 4.28
N LEU A 79 8.53 -0.38 4.75
CA LEU A 79 8.77 -1.27 5.88
C LEU A 79 9.89 -2.27 5.56
N GLU A 80 9.92 -2.86 4.36
CA GLU A 80 11.00 -3.77 3.95
C GLU A 80 12.37 -3.09 3.84
N ARG A 81 12.41 -1.83 3.40
CA ARG A 81 13.66 -1.08 3.23
C ARG A 81 14.21 -0.52 4.54
N ARG A 82 13.34 0.06 5.36
CA ARG A 82 13.71 0.80 6.57
C ARG A 82 13.67 -0.04 7.82
N THR A 83 13.02 -1.20 7.76
CA THR A 83 12.93 -2.12 8.87
C THR A 83 13.33 -3.52 8.42
N GLN A 84 13.62 -4.42 9.35
CA GLN A 84 13.65 -5.84 9.08
C GLN A 84 12.39 -6.42 9.73
N PRO A 85 11.25 -6.46 9.00
CA PRO A 85 9.97 -6.84 9.60
C PRO A 85 10.11 -8.21 10.27
N GLN A 86 9.83 -8.26 11.57
CA GLN A 86 9.83 -9.50 12.32
C GLN A 86 8.40 -10.04 12.41
N LYS A 87 8.28 -11.36 12.38
CA LYS A 87 7.06 -12.06 12.76
C LYS A 87 6.61 -11.54 14.14
N ASP A 88 5.35 -11.14 14.27
CA ASP A 88 4.72 -10.61 15.50
C ASP A 88 5.03 -9.14 15.88
N THR A 89 5.52 -8.34 14.93
CA THR A 89 5.57 -6.86 15.07
C THR A 89 4.34 -6.22 14.44
N ILE A 90 3.70 -5.31 15.17
CA ILE A 90 2.66 -4.41 14.66
C ILE A 90 3.30 -3.04 14.43
N TYR A 91 3.24 -2.57 13.19
CA TYR A 91 3.63 -1.21 12.85
C TYR A 91 2.44 -0.28 12.99
N GLN A 92 2.56 0.79 13.78
CA GLN A 92 1.67 1.93 13.75
C GLN A 92 2.21 2.95 12.75
N VAL A 93 1.65 2.95 11.55
CA VAL A 93 2.09 3.82 10.45
C VAL A 93 1.35 5.14 10.52
N GLU A 94 2.09 6.22 10.69
CA GLU A 94 1.63 7.58 10.40
C GLU A 94 1.90 7.88 8.92
N LEU A 95 0.85 8.28 8.21
CA LEU A 95 0.88 8.41 6.75
C LEU A 95 0.60 9.86 6.31
N PRO A 96 1.59 10.76 6.32
CA PRO A 96 1.46 12.04 5.65
C PRO A 96 1.31 11.80 4.15
N VAL A 97 0.11 12.05 3.58
CA VAL A 97 -0.16 11.84 2.16
C VAL A 97 -0.37 13.16 1.42
N GLY A 98 0.41 13.37 0.36
CA GLY A 98 0.11 14.36 -0.67
C GLY A 98 -0.94 13.82 -1.63
N LEU A 99 -2.13 14.43 -1.65
CA LEU A 99 -3.23 14.01 -2.50
C LEU A 99 -3.75 15.16 -3.37
N PRO A 100 -4.15 14.89 -4.63
CA PRO A 100 -5.03 15.82 -5.32
C PRO A 100 -6.33 15.96 -4.52
N PRO A 101 -6.89 17.17 -4.34
CA PRO A 101 -8.03 17.43 -3.45
C PRO A 101 -9.24 16.48 -3.62
N LYS A 102 -9.44 15.99 -4.85
CA LYS A 102 -10.51 15.09 -5.27
C LYS A 102 -10.45 13.70 -4.61
N HIS A 103 -9.29 13.31 -4.10
CA HIS A 103 -9.00 11.96 -3.60
C HIS A 103 -8.86 11.91 -2.07
N TYR A 104 -8.80 13.07 -1.42
CA TYR A 104 -8.54 13.17 0.01
C TYR A 104 -9.61 12.49 0.87
N GLY A 105 -10.89 12.81 0.62
CA GLY A 105 -12.01 12.28 1.42
C GLY A 105 -12.13 10.75 1.38
N ALA A 106 -12.04 10.14 0.19
CA ALA A 106 -12.19 8.69 0.03
C ALA A 106 -11.06 7.88 0.69
N LEU A 107 -9.82 8.41 0.70
CA LEU A 107 -8.70 7.77 1.38
C LEU A 107 -8.78 7.99 2.90
N TYR A 108 -9.15 9.20 3.33
CA TYR A 108 -9.33 9.51 4.75
C TYR A 108 -10.36 8.58 5.40
N GLU A 109 -11.52 8.36 4.77
CA GLU A 109 -12.55 7.45 5.31
C GLU A 109 -12.08 5.99 5.39
N LYS A 110 -11.36 5.51 4.37
CA LYS A 110 -10.88 4.11 4.35
C LYS A 110 -9.78 3.83 5.36
N PHE A 111 -8.91 4.80 5.62
CA PHE A 111 -7.77 4.58 6.52
C PHE A 111 -7.96 5.13 7.94
N GLY A 112 -8.90 6.07 8.16
CA GLY A 112 -9.00 6.84 9.40
C GLY A 112 -9.25 6.01 10.67
N HIS A 113 -9.84 4.81 10.56
CA HIS A 113 -10.33 4.08 11.73
C HIS A 113 -10.23 2.54 11.63
N GLN A 114 -9.31 1.98 10.84
CA GLN A 114 -9.28 0.53 10.59
C GLN A 114 -7.89 -0.09 10.75
N TRP A 115 -7.89 -1.32 11.27
CA TRP A 115 -6.71 -2.20 11.29
C TRP A 115 -6.60 -2.89 9.93
N ILE A 116 -5.48 -2.69 9.22
CA ILE A 116 -5.28 -3.22 7.87
C ILE A 116 -4.24 -4.33 7.91
N HIS A 117 -4.71 -5.57 7.91
CA HIS A 117 -3.81 -6.71 7.73
C HIS A 117 -3.27 -6.70 6.29
N LEU A 118 -1.96 -6.55 6.19
CA LEU A 118 -1.25 -6.57 4.92
C LEU A 118 -0.39 -7.82 4.81
N ARG A 119 -0.24 -8.33 3.59
CA ARG A 119 0.81 -9.29 3.29
C ARG A 119 1.48 -8.86 2.00
N LEU A 120 2.72 -8.38 2.12
CA LEU A 120 3.59 -8.17 0.97
C LEU A 120 4.40 -9.45 0.75
N SER A 121 4.60 -9.80 -0.52
CA SER A 121 5.58 -10.82 -0.91
C SER A 121 6.65 -10.11 -1.73
N ALA A 122 7.85 -9.98 -1.17
CA ALA A 122 9.00 -9.53 -1.94
C ALA A 122 9.40 -10.59 -2.98
N ALA A 123 10.10 -10.15 -4.03
CA ALA A 123 10.67 -11.04 -5.05
C ALA A 123 11.67 -12.07 -4.46
N SER A 124 12.16 -11.83 -3.24
CA SER A 124 13.08 -12.71 -2.50
C SER A 124 12.40 -13.76 -1.60
N GLY A 125 11.06 -13.81 -1.53
CA GLY A 125 10.33 -14.90 -0.87
C GLY A 125 10.02 -14.75 0.64
N GLY A 126 10.17 -13.58 1.26
CA GLY A 126 9.68 -13.27 2.62
C GLY A 126 9.13 -11.83 2.68
N GLN A 127 8.29 -11.38 3.63
CA GLN A 127 7.72 -11.90 4.87
C GLN A 127 6.29 -11.35 5.07
N THR A 128 5.52 -11.95 5.97
CA THR A 128 4.16 -11.51 6.36
C THR A 128 4.26 -10.56 7.55
N GLY A 129 3.80 -9.32 7.45
CA GLY A 129 3.77 -8.36 8.56
C GLY A 129 2.39 -7.72 8.69
N SER A 130 1.82 -7.65 9.90
CA SER A 130 0.55 -6.95 10.12
C SER A 130 0.81 -5.47 10.38
N VAL A 131 0.06 -4.60 9.71
CA VAL A 131 0.21 -3.14 9.85
C VAL A 131 -1.07 -2.58 10.46
N SER A 132 -0.93 -1.60 11.34
CA SER A 132 -2.02 -0.77 11.81
C SER A 132 -1.78 0.64 11.28
N MET A 133 -2.78 1.22 10.64
CA MET A 133 -2.64 2.55 10.03
C MET A 133 -3.42 3.54 10.86
N ARG A 134 -2.80 4.69 11.14
CA ARG A 134 -3.50 5.83 11.74
C ARG A 134 -3.21 7.05 10.88
N PHE A 135 -4.27 7.58 10.28
CA PHE A 135 -4.20 8.87 9.62
C PHE A 135 -4.26 9.98 10.68
N PRO A 136 -3.48 11.05 10.53
CA PRO A 136 -3.59 12.23 11.38
C PRO A 136 -4.94 12.94 11.19
#